data_AF-A0A2E9IY18-F1
#
_entry.id   AF-A0A2E9IY18-F1
#
_cell.length_a   1.000
_cell.length_b   1.000
_cell.length_c   1.000
_cell.angle_alpha   90.00
_cell.angle_beta   90.00
_cell.angle_gamma   90.00
#
_symmetry.space_group_name_H-M   'P 1'
#
loop_
_entity.id
_entity.type
_entity.pdbx_description
1 polymer ?
#
loop_
_entity_poly.entity_id
_entity_poly.type
_entity_poly.pdbx_seq_one_letter_code
_entity_poly.pdbx_strand_id
1 'polypeptide(L)'
;MRKREGHNCRCIHYQPHKTISNNILIISFRSTASYIALCASLLSTGSQAQNKDPQTRQRLVGIAAYAACKVHNDGYNKQRAELIVSTAITKNSWQAEADWLKTSQAKQTIDLITKAMNSDCSDFDQTSKHFNSAMQAIDDLQPDR
;
A
#
# COMPACT_ATOMS: atom_id res chain seq x y z
N MET A 1 -41.67 -45.65 5.19
CA MET A 1 -40.86 -45.21 4.04
C MET A 1 -39.38 -45.58 4.08
N ARG A 2 -38.95 -46.87 4.14
CA ARG A 2 -37.57 -47.44 3.89
C ARG A 2 -36.33 -46.70 4.50
N LYS A 3 -35.57 -47.20 5.49
CA LYS A 3 -34.72 -48.42 5.65
C LYS A 3 -33.48 -48.48 4.71
N ARG A 4 -32.30 -48.64 5.35
CA ARG A 4 -31.00 -49.21 4.88
C ARG A 4 -30.04 -48.25 4.15
N GLU A 5 -28.70 -48.35 4.14
CA GLU A 5 -27.63 -49.33 4.48
C GLU A 5 -26.34 -48.47 4.65
N GLY A 6 -25.35 -48.74 5.52
CA GLY A 6 -24.36 -49.81 5.37
C GLY A 6 -23.00 -49.27 4.85
N HIS A 7 -21.99 -49.28 5.74
CA HIS A 7 -20.53 -49.40 5.50
C HIS A 7 -19.78 -48.49 4.49
N ASN A 8 -18.67 -47.87 4.94
CA ASN A 8 -17.30 -48.40 4.75
C ASN A 8 -16.26 -47.32 5.11
N CYS A 9 -15.75 -47.35 6.35
CA CYS A 9 -14.58 -46.56 6.74
C CYS A 9 -13.32 -47.22 6.17
N ARG A 10 -12.74 -46.66 5.11
CA ARG A 10 -11.34 -46.93 4.74
C ARG A 10 -10.43 -45.97 5.49
N CYS A 11 -9.90 -46.41 6.62
CA CYS A 11 -8.73 -45.81 7.23
C CYS A 11 -7.52 -46.09 6.34
N ILE A 12 -7.06 -45.10 5.57
CA ILE A 12 -5.74 -45.20 4.95
C ILE A 12 -4.72 -44.90 6.05
N HIS A 13 -4.09 -45.98 6.48
CA HIS A 13 -2.95 -46.01 7.39
C HIS A 13 -1.78 -45.28 6.71
N TYR A 14 -1.42 -44.07 7.14
CA TYR A 14 -0.16 -43.44 6.76
C TYR A 14 0.72 -43.31 8.00
N GLN A 15 1.71 -44.21 8.08
CA GLN A 15 2.76 -44.19 9.10
C GLN A 15 3.85 -43.16 8.71
N PRO A 16 4.48 -42.52 9.70
CA PRO A 16 5.27 -41.30 9.50
C PRO A 16 6.71 -41.61 9.09
N HIS A 17 7.25 -40.88 8.12
CA HIS A 17 8.69 -40.85 7.86
C HIS A 17 9.32 -39.58 8.44
N LYS A 18 9.88 -39.79 9.63
CA LYS A 18 11.12 -39.27 10.22
C LYS A 18 11.77 -37.97 9.66
N THR A 19 11.97 -37.07 10.64
CA THR A 19 13.19 -36.34 11.01
C THR A 19 13.75 -35.26 10.11
N ILE A 20 13.57 -34.00 10.54
CA ILE A 20 14.58 -32.91 10.57
C ILE A 20 14.22 -32.04 11.80
N SER A 21 14.78 -32.27 12.99
CA SER A 21 15.98 -31.63 13.58
C SER A 21 16.12 -30.12 13.35
N ASN A 22 15.64 -29.28 14.28
CA ASN A 22 16.50 -28.52 15.20
C ASN A 22 15.72 -27.40 15.94
N ASN A 23 16.04 -27.29 17.23
CA ASN A 23 15.73 -26.19 18.16
C ASN A 23 14.31 -26.11 18.72
N ILE A 24 14.07 -27.09 19.58
CA ILE A 24 13.07 -27.12 20.65
C ILE A 24 13.49 -26.14 21.76
N LEU A 25 12.74 -25.05 21.96
CA LEU A 25 12.63 -24.37 23.26
C LEU A 25 11.27 -24.75 23.85
N ILE A 26 11.22 -25.83 24.62
CA ILE A 26 10.02 -26.22 25.38
C ILE A 26 9.96 -25.36 26.63
N ILE A 27 8.98 -24.46 26.68
CA ILE A 27 8.52 -23.86 27.94
C ILE A 27 7.46 -24.81 28.49
N SER A 28 7.81 -25.56 29.53
CA SER A 28 6.89 -26.45 30.24
C SER A 28 5.96 -25.61 31.13
N PHE A 29 4.70 -25.44 30.75
CA PHE A 29 3.63 -25.05 31.68
C PHE A 29 2.71 -26.24 31.92
N ARG A 30 2.78 -26.80 33.14
CA ARG A 30 1.75 -27.66 33.71
C ARG A 30 0.65 -26.76 34.26
N SER A 31 -0.58 -26.88 33.75
CA SER A 31 -1.80 -26.69 34.54
C SER A 31 -3.03 -27.23 33.80
N THR A 32 -3.88 -27.86 34.59
CA THR A 32 -5.02 -28.69 34.23
C THR A 32 -6.28 -27.91 33.86
N ALA A 33 -7.17 -28.59 33.13
CA ALA A 33 -8.61 -28.34 32.96
C ALA A 33 -9.04 -27.28 31.92
N SER A 34 -9.52 -27.82 30.80
CA SER A 34 -10.68 -27.41 29.99
C SER A 34 -11.08 -25.93 29.95
N TYR A 35 -10.88 -25.27 28.81
CA TYR A 35 -11.93 -24.58 28.02
C TYR A 35 -11.40 -24.39 26.59
N ILE A 36 -12.15 -24.90 25.60
CA ILE A 36 -11.90 -24.69 24.17
C ILE A 36 -12.19 -23.21 23.90
N ALA A 37 -11.15 -22.39 23.79
CA ALA A 37 -11.25 -21.01 23.32
C ALA A 37 -10.98 -20.97 21.81
N LEU A 38 -12.02 -20.54 21.11
CA LEU A 38 -12.15 -20.31 19.67
C LEU A 38 -11.13 -19.29 19.13
N CYS A 39 -10.76 -19.48 17.85
CA CYS A 39 -10.35 -18.45 16.89
C CYS A 39 -9.06 -17.66 17.13
N ALA A 40 -8.02 -18.02 16.37
CA ALA A 40 -7.19 -17.03 15.68
C ALA A 40 -6.76 -17.61 14.33
N SER A 41 -7.49 -17.20 13.30
CA SER A 41 -7.18 -17.42 11.90
C SER A 41 -5.75 -16.94 11.63
N LEU A 42 -4.81 -17.86 11.42
CA LEU A 42 -3.62 -17.57 10.62
C LEU A 42 -4.08 -17.48 9.16
N LEU A 43 -4.85 -16.43 8.87
CA LEU A 43 -4.84 -15.83 7.55
C LEU A 43 -3.41 -15.34 7.39
N SER A 44 -2.59 -16.16 6.77
CA SER A 44 -1.34 -15.74 6.16
C SER A 44 -1.65 -14.47 5.40
N THR A 45 -1.29 -13.33 5.98
CA THR A 45 -1.19 -12.07 5.25
C THR A 45 -0.16 -12.37 4.17
N GLY A 46 -0.65 -12.66 2.97
CA GLY A 46 0.18 -12.65 1.79
C GLY A 46 0.85 -11.28 1.81
N SER A 47 2.17 -11.27 2.02
CA SER A 47 2.97 -10.09 1.86
C SER A 47 2.63 -9.52 0.48
N GLN A 48 1.85 -8.44 0.45
CA GLN A 48 1.64 -7.71 -0.79
C GLN A 48 3.02 -7.20 -1.17
N ALA A 49 3.66 -7.90 -2.11
CA ALA A 49 4.89 -7.46 -2.72
C ALA A 49 4.63 -6.04 -3.20
N GLN A 50 5.28 -5.07 -2.57
CA GLN A 50 5.19 -3.65 -2.89
C GLN A 50 5.82 -3.45 -4.26
N ASN A 51 5.03 -3.70 -5.30
CA ASN A 51 5.41 -3.40 -6.66
C ASN A 51 5.46 -1.87 -6.76
N LYS A 52 6.65 -1.32 -7.02
CA LYS A 52 6.86 0.11 -7.24
C LYS A 52 6.09 0.51 -8.49
N ASP A 53 4.83 0.87 -8.30
CA ASP A 53 3.90 1.11 -9.40
C ASP A 53 4.07 2.55 -9.91
N PRO A 54 4.50 2.74 -11.17
CA PRO A 54 4.54 4.05 -11.84
C PRO A 54 3.23 4.85 -11.70
N GLN A 55 2.08 4.18 -11.68
CA GLN A 55 0.78 4.85 -11.52
C GLN A 55 0.59 5.39 -10.10
N THR A 56 1.07 4.67 -9.09
CA THR A 56 1.04 5.12 -7.69
C THR A 56 1.88 6.38 -7.51
N ARG A 57 3.08 6.44 -8.11
CA ARG A 57 3.91 7.66 -8.07
C ARG A 57 3.24 8.86 -8.74
N GLN A 58 2.62 8.66 -9.90
CA GLN A 58 1.88 9.72 -10.59
C GLN A 58 0.75 10.27 -9.70
N ARG A 59 -0.07 9.39 -9.09
CA ARG A 59 -1.16 9.80 -8.20
C ARG A 59 -0.63 10.56 -6.98
N LEU A 60 0.45 10.05 -6.38
CA LEU A 60 1.04 10.64 -5.20
C LEU A 60 1.63 12.03 -5.47
N VAL A 61 2.30 12.20 -6.62
CA VAL A 61 2.76 13.51 -7.10
C VAL A 61 1.60 14.46 -7.33
N GLY A 62 0.51 14.01 -7.97
CA GLY A 62 -0.66 14.86 -8.21
C GLY A 62 -1.27 15.38 -6.90
N ILE A 63 -1.39 14.52 -5.89
CA ILE A 63 -1.88 14.91 -4.55
C ILE A 63 -0.92 15.89 -3.87
N ALA A 64 0.38 15.65 -3.96
CA ALA A 64 1.38 16.54 -3.38
C ALA A 64 1.41 17.91 -4.07
N ALA A 65 1.29 17.95 -5.39
CA ALA A 65 1.23 19.20 -6.17
C ALA A 65 -0.07 19.97 -5.90
N TYR A 66 -1.21 19.29 -5.81
CA TYR A 66 -2.47 19.89 -5.35
C TYR A 66 -2.31 20.57 -3.99
N ALA A 67 -1.75 19.83 -3.02
CA ALA A 67 -1.54 20.33 -1.67
C ALA A 67 -0.59 21.53 -1.65
N ALA A 68 0.49 21.50 -2.43
CA ALA A 68 1.42 22.60 -2.59
C ALA A 68 0.77 23.82 -3.25
N CYS A 69 -0.02 23.63 -4.31
CA CYS A 69 -0.76 24.71 -4.96
C CYS A 69 -1.71 25.41 -3.98
N LYS A 70 -2.42 24.64 -3.13
CA LYS A 70 -3.29 25.20 -2.09
C LYS A 70 -2.55 26.02 -1.03
N VAL A 71 -1.28 25.69 -0.76
CA VAL A 71 -0.43 26.53 0.11
C VAL A 71 -0.15 27.88 -0.53
N HIS A 72 0.05 27.90 -1.84
CA HIS A 72 0.33 29.13 -2.58
C HIS A 72 -0.90 30.00 -2.82
N ASN A 73 -2.05 29.38 -3.16
CA ASN A 73 -3.20 30.12 -3.70
C ASN A 73 -4.42 30.17 -2.76
N ASP A 74 -4.53 29.28 -1.78
CA ASP A 74 -5.77 29.07 -1.01
C ASP A 74 -5.55 29.10 0.53
N GLY A 75 -4.41 29.67 0.95
CA GLY A 75 -4.10 29.91 2.37
C GLY A 75 -3.83 28.65 3.20
N TYR A 76 -3.59 27.50 2.58
CA TYR A 76 -3.19 26.32 3.33
C TYR A 76 -1.82 26.54 3.96
N ASN A 77 -1.63 26.11 5.20
CA ASN A 77 -0.29 26.04 5.78
C ASN A 77 0.42 24.74 5.35
N LYS A 78 1.74 24.70 5.54
CA LYS A 78 2.57 23.54 5.17
C LYS A 78 2.12 22.26 5.88
N GLN A 79 1.75 22.35 7.16
CA GLN A 79 1.28 21.20 7.95
C GLN A 79 0.02 20.56 7.36
N ARG A 80 -0.92 21.38 6.86
CA ARG A 80 -2.13 20.90 6.20
C ARG A 80 -1.80 20.20 4.88
N ALA A 81 -0.86 20.73 4.11
CA ALA A 81 -0.40 20.08 2.89
C ALA A 81 0.26 18.72 3.16
N GLU A 82 1.13 18.65 4.17
CA GLU A 82 1.76 17.40 4.61
C GLU A 82 0.71 16.39 5.07
N LEU A 83 -0.31 16.83 5.82
CA LEU A 83 -1.40 15.97 6.29
C LEU A 83 -2.22 15.37 5.14
N ILE A 84 -2.47 16.14 4.08
CA ILE A 84 -3.19 15.64 2.89
C ILE A 84 -2.42 14.49 2.25
N VAL A 85 -1.11 14.68 2.05
CA VAL A 85 -0.23 13.68 1.45
C VAL A 85 -0.12 12.44 2.36
N SER A 86 0.12 12.62 3.66
CA SER A 86 0.24 11.50 4.60
C SER A 86 -1.06 10.71 4.76
N THR A 87 -2.22 11.39 4.70
CA THR A 87 -3.54 10.75 4.72
C THR A 87 -3.77 9.93 3.46
N ALA A 88 -3.40 10.45 2.28
CA ALA A 88 -3.49 9.71 1.03
C ALA A 88 -2.61 8.45 1.04
N ILE A 89 -1.37 8.56 1.53
CA ILE A 89 -0.45 7.43 1.67
C ILE A 89 -1.06 6.35 2.57
N THR A 90 -1.57 6.75 3.74
CA THR A 90 -2.15 5.82 4.71
C THR A 90 -3.41 5.15 4.18
N LYS A 91 -4.33 5.93 3.60
CA LYS A 91 -5.63 5.42 3.12
C LYS A 91 -5.50 4.44 1.95
N ASN A 92 -4.49 4.61 1.11
CA ASN A 92 -4.30 3.78 -0.09
C ASN A 92 -3.19 2.73 0.07
N SER A 93 -2.63 2.58 1.27
CA SER A 93 -1.53 1.64 1.54
C SER A 93 -0.28 1.86 0.67
N TRP A 94 0.06 3.14 0.40
CA TRP A 94 1.20 3.53 -0.45
C TRP A 94 2.49 3.79 0.34
N GLN A 95 2.68 3.15 1.50
CA GLN A 95 3.83 3.41 2.37
C GLN A 95 5.17 3.15 1.66
N ALA A 96 5.21 2.20 0.72
CA ALA A 96 6.39 1.94 -0.11
C ALA A 96 6.91 3.18 -0.86
N GLU A 97 5.98 4.05 -1.27
CA GLU A 97 6.25 5.19 -2.16
C GLU A 97 6.50 6.49 -1.37
N ALA A 98 6.32 6.46 -0.05
CA ALA A 98 6.53 7.60 0.83
C ALA A 98 8.00 8.08 0.84
N ASP A 99 8.96 7.17 0.71
CA ASP A 99 10.38 7.53 0.65
C ASP A 99 10.77 8.09 -0.72
N TRP A 100 10.11 7.63 -1.79
CA TRP A 100 10.34 8.17 -3.12
C TRP A 100 9.97 9.65 -3.22
N LEU A 101 8.92 10.11 -2.52
CA LEU A 101 8.56 11.53 -2.44
C LEU A 101 9.66 12.44 -1.91
N LYS A 102 10.62 11.90 -1.15
CA LYS A 102 11.72 12.68 -0.57
C LYS A 102 12.85 12.91 -1.58
N THR A 103 12.86 12.17 -2.70
CA THR A 103 13.89 12.26 -3.74
C THR A 103 13.86 13.60 -4.46
N SER A 104 15.00 14.00 -5.03
CA SER A 104 15.10 15.23 -5.81
C SER A 104 14.18 15.20 -7.04
N GLN A 105 14.08 14.05 -7.70
CA GLN A 105 13.20 13.87 -8.85
C GLN A 105 11.74 14.16 -8.47
N ALA A 106 11.22 13.52 -7.41
CA ALA A 106 9.84 13.73 -6.97
C ALA A 106 9.57 15.21 -6.63
N LYS A 107 10.48 15.86 -5.89
CA LYS A 107 10.36 17.28 -5.53
C LYS A 107 10.31 18.19 -6.77
N GLN A 108 11.18 17.93 -7.75
CA GLN A 108 11.20 18.69 -9.01
C GLN A 108 9.92 18.50 -9.80
N THR A 109 9.43 17.26 -9.93
CA THR A 109 8.17 16.97 -10.62
C THR A 109 6.99 17.64 -9.93
N ILE A 110 6.91 17.58 -8.60
CA ILE A 110 5.85 18.24 -7.82
C ILE A 110 5.88 19.75 -8.02
N ASP A 111 7.05 20.39 -8.00
CA ASP A 111 7.20 21.83 -8.21
C ASP A 111 6.77 22.24 -9.63
N LEU A 112 7.19 21.51 -10.66
CA LEU A 112 6.78 21.75 -12.05
C LEU A 112 5.26 21.66 -12.22
N ILE A 113 4.65 20.59 -11.69
CA ILE A 113 3.20 20.41 -11.74
C ILE A 113 2.50 21.53 -11.00
N THR A 114 2.94 21.85 -9.78
CA THR A 114 2.37 22.96 -8.97
C THR A 114 2.38 24.28 -9.73
N LYS A 115 3.48 24.61 -10.42
CA LYS A 115 3.62 25.82 -11.26
C LYS A 115 2.78 25.80 -12.53
N ALA A 116 2.38 24.62 -12.98
CA ALA A 116 1.51 24.44 -14.13
C ALA A 116 0.02 24.38 -13.74
N MET A 117 -0.33 24.34 -12.46
CA MET A 117 -1.73 24.34 -12.01
C MET A 117 -2.37 25.72 -12.16
N ASN A 118 -3.68 25.73 -12.37
CA ASN A 118 -4.51 26.93 -12.27
C ASN A 118 -4.58 27.45 -10.82
N SER A 119 -5.09 28.66 -10.64
CA SER A 119 -5.13 29.31 -9.32
C SER A 119 -6.03 28.61 -8.31
N ASP A 120 -7.09 27.91 -8.76
CA ASP A 120 -7.97 27.16 -7.86
C ASP A 120 -7.45 25.75 -7.52
N CYS A 121 -6.35 25.35 -8.16
CA CYS A 121 -5.67 24.06 -8.01
C CYS A 121 -6.53 22.85 -8.41
N SER A 122 -7.53 23.02 -9.27
CA SER A 122 -8.39 21.93 -9.75
C SER A 122 -7.84 21.23 -11.00
N ASP A 123 -7.05 21.93 -11.81
CA ASP A 123 -6.53 21.44 -13.08
C ASP A 123 -5.24 22.19 -13.48
N PHE A 124 -4.68 21.83 -14.62
CA PHE A 124 -3.58 22.54 -15.25
C PHE A 124 -4.05 23.82 -15.96
N ASP A 125 -3.29 24.89 -15.78
CA ASP A 125 -3.34 26.05 -16.67
C ASP A 125 -2.51 25.75 -17.92
N GLN A 126 -3.21 25.43 -19.01
CA GLN A 126 -2.58 25.12 -20.31
C GLN A 126 -1.84 26.32 -20.93
N THR A 127 -2.09 27.54 -20.43
CA THR A 127 -1.36 28.74 -20.87
C THR A 127 -0.08 28.98 -20.07
N SER A 128 0.13 28.24 -18.98
CA SER A 128 1.34 28.32 -18.18
C SER A 128 2.56 27.91 -19.01
N LYS A 129 3.63 28.71 -18.93
CA LYS A 129 4.94 28.36 -19.51
C LYS A 129 5.52 27.05 -18.98
N HIS A 130 4.98 26.54 -17.87
CA HIS A 130 5.40 25.29 -17.24
C HIS A 130 4.58 24.07 -17.68
N PHE A 131 3.48 24.26 -18.43
CA PHE A 131 2.55 23.18 -18.79
C PHE A 131 3.25 22.01 -19.49
N ASN A 132 3.96 22.26 -20.59
CA ASN A 132 4.65 21.21 -21.35
C ASN A 132 5.70 20.47 -20.52
N SER A 133 6.48 21.20 -19.71
CA SER A 133 7.48 20.59 -18.82
C SER A 133 6.84 19.74 -17.72
N ALA A 134 5.66 20.14 -17.21
CA ALA A 134 4.92 19.36 -16.23
C ALA A 134 4.37 18.06 -16.86
N MET A 135 3.85 18.12 -18.09
CA MET A 135 3.38 16.92 -18.80
C MET A 135 4.53 15.93 -19.05
N GLN A 136 5.67 16.42 -19.55
CA GLN A 136 6.85 15.58 -19.73
C GLN A 136 7.32 14.95 -18.40
N ALA A 137 7.35 15.73 -17.31
CA ALA A 137 7.75 15.19 -16.01
C ALA A 137 6.76 14.16 -15.45
N ILE A 138 5.49 14.18 -15.88
CA ILE A 138 4.49 13.15 -15.58
C ILE A 138 4.75 11.90 -16.43
N ASP A 139 5.03 12.07 -17.72
CA ASP A 139 5.34 10.96 -18.64
C ASP A 139 6.60 10.21 -18.20
N ASP A 140 7.62 10.93 -17.72
CA ASP A 140 8.85 10.35 -17.16
C ASP A 140 8.61 9.48 -15.91
N LEU A 141 7.48 9.66 -15.20
CA LEU A 141 7.09 8.76 -14.11
C LEU A 141 6.58 7.41 -14.63
N GLN A 142 6.22 7.31 -15.91
CA GLN A 142 5.65 6.14 -16.58
C GLN A 142 6.44 5.81 -17.86
N PRO A 143 7.68 5.29 -17.73
CA PRO A 143 8.56 5.04 -18.86
C PRO A 143 8.07 3.97 -19.85
N ASP A 144 7.00 3.23 -19.51
CA ASP A 144 6.45 2.13 -20.31
C ASP A 144 5.18 2.52 -21.12
N ARG A 145 4.88 3.82 -21.30
CA ARG A 145 3.79 4.30 -22.17
C ARG A 145 4.28 4.82 -23.51
#